data_AF-A0A1I8AN95-F1
#
_entry.id   AF-A0A1I8AN95-F1
#
_cell.length_a   1.000
_cell.length_b   1.000
_cell.length_c   1.000
_cell.angle_alpha   90.00
_cell.angle_beta   90.00
_cell.angle_gamma   90.00
#
_symmetry.space_group_name_H-M   'P 1'
#
loop_
_entity.id
_entity.type
_entity.pdbx_description
1 polymer ?
#
loop_
_entity_poly.entity_id
_entity_poly.type
_entity_poly.pdbx_seq_one_letter_code
_entity_poly.pdbx_strand_id
1 'polypeptide(L)'
;MQRFLNTGKADYLVLEQVYRALRDGGLSDAEIPAACVGWYATLYGLIQGELGGLIRPVTEEELKELEQWPAEDVPMLRQILPRFVHLQSEQVFKMMMELIHDGLIAHAGKAATTATKR
;
A
#
# COMPACT_ATOMS: atom_id res chain seq x y z
N MET A 1 8.07 -0.85 -15.92
CA MET A 1 9.33 -1.65 -15.92
C MET A 1 10.49 -0.74 -15.55
N GLN A 2 10.76 -0.57 -14.25
CA GLN A 2 11.88 0.23 -13.73
C GLN A 2 13.02 -0.65 -13.19
N ARG A 3 12.81 -1.98 -13.15
CA ARG A 3 13.63 -3.00 -12.47
C ARG A 3 15.07 -3.16 -12.99
N PHE A 4 15.42 -2.47 -14.08
CA PHE A 4 16.73 -2.50 -14.71
C PHE A 4 17.26 -1.12 -15.16
N LEU A 5 16.63 -0.03 -14.70
CA LEU A 5 17.23 1.30 -14.85
C LEU A 5 18.30 1.47 -13.76
N ASN A 6 19.30 0.57 -13.78
CA ASN A 6 20.39 0.55 -12.80
C ASN A 6 21.30 1.75 -13.09
N THR A 7 21.24 2.74 -12.21
CA THR A 7 22.16 3.89 -12.17
C THR A 7 23.55 3.51 -11.63
N GLY A 8 23.74 2.26 -11.16
CA GLY A 8 25.06 1.69 -10.87
C GLY A 8 25.06 0.72 -9.69
N LYS A 9 26.24 0.51 -9.09
CA LYS A 9 26.46 -0.39 -7.93
C LYS A 9 25.53 -0.09 -6.74
N ALA A 10 25.17 1.17 -6.53
CA ALA A 10 24.32 1.59 -5.43
C ALA A 10 22.94 0.92 -5.46
N ASP A 11 22.32 0.82 -6.63
CA ASP A 11 20.98 0.21 -6.76
C ASP A 11 21.00 -1.28 -6.44
N TYR A 12 22.07 -1.99 -6.83
CA TYR A 12 22.23 -3.39 -6.48
C TYR A 12 22.38 -3.61 -4.97
N LEU A 13 23.04 -2.68 -4.26
CA LEU A 13 23.16 -2.77 -2.80
C LEU A 13 21.82 -2.54 -2.10
N VAL A 14 20.97 -1.65 -2.63
CA VAL A 14 19.62 -1.45 -2.11
C VAL A 14 18.76 -2.70 -2.37
N LEU A 15 18.83 -3.27 -3.58
CA LEU A 15 18.10 -4.50 -3.90
C LEU A 15 18.52 -5.67 -3.00
N GLU A 16 19.82 -5.84 -2.76
CA GLU A 16 20.34 -6.84 -1.82
C GLU A 16 19.76 -6.66 -0.41
N GLN A 17 19.68 -5.43 0.10
CA GLN A 17 19.08 -5.14 1.41
C GLN A 17 17.59 -5.52 1.44
N VAL A 18 16.84 -5.17 0.40
CA VAL A 18 15.40 -5.50 0.30
C VAL A 18 15.20 -7.02 0.23
N TYR A 19 16.00 -7.74 -0.57
CA TYR A 19 15.90 -9.19 -0.68
C TYR A 19 16.22 -9.88 0.65
N ARG A 20 17.24 -9.42 1.37
CA ARG A 20 17.54 -9.90 2.72
C ARG A 20 16.38 -9.66 3.68
N ALA A 21 15.82 -8.45 3.71
CA ALA A 21 14.69 -8.15 4.57
C ALA A 21 13.46 -9.03 4.30
N LEU A 22 13.14 -9.29 3.02
CA LEU A 22 12.04 -10.18 2.63
C LEU A 22 12.30 -11.62 3.07
N ARG A 23 13.53 -12.11 2.87
CA ARG A 23 13.93 -13.45 3.30
C ARG A 23 13.90 -13.59 4.83
N ASP A 24 14.42 -12.60 5.55
CA ASP A 24 14.41 -12.57 7.02
C ASP A 24 12.97 -12.48 7.57
N GLY A 25 12.06 -11.87 6.80
CA GLY A 25 10.61 -11.89 7.03
C GLY A 25 9.93 -13.24 6.75
N GLY A 26 10.68 -14.27 6.33
CA GLY A 26 10.21 -15.63 6.16
C GLY A 26 9.69 -15.97 4.76
N LEU A 27 9.87 -15.09 3.76
CA LEU A 27 9.55 -15.43 2.38
C LEU A 27 10.59 -16.38 1.79
N SER A 28 10.14 -17.32 0.96
CA SER A 28 11.05 -18.19 0.20
C SER A 28 11.73 -17.44 -0.94
N ASP A 29 12.90 -17.93 -1.38
CA ASP A 29 13.63 -17.35 -2.52
C ASP A 29 12.77 -17.28 -3.79
N ALA A 30 11.81 -18.19 -3.96
CA ALA A 30 10.88 -18.20 -5.08
C ALA A 30 9.84 -17.06 -5.03
N GLU A 31 9.49 -16.58 -3.83
CA GLU A 31 8.49 -15.53 -3.62
C GLU A 31 9.08 -14.12 -3.62
N ILE A 32 10.36 -13.99 -3.25
CA ILE A 32 11.08 -12.70 -3.17
C ILE A 32 10.88 -11.84 -4.44
N PRO A 33 10.97 -12.36 -5.68
CA PRO A 33 10.82 -11.53 -6.86
C PRO A 33 9.43 -10.89 -7.00
N ALA A 34 8.38 -11.60 -6.62
CA ALA A 34 7.00 -11.10 -6.69
C ALA A 34 6.73 -10.10 -5.57
N ALA A 35 7.14 -10.45 -4.34
CA ALA A 35 6.96 -9.59 -3.17
C ALA A 35 7.71 -8.25 -3.33
N CYS A 36 8.95 -8.27 -3.80
CA CYS A 36 9.73 -7.06 -4.04
C CYS A 36 9.05 -6.11 -5.03
N VAL A 37 8.59 -6.61 -6.17
CA VAL A 37 7.92 -5.74 -7.17
C VAL A 37 6.56 -5.27 -6.68
N GLY A 38 5.77 -6.13 -6.05
CA GLY A 38 4.48 -5.74 -5.48
C GLY A 38 4.63 -4.65 -4.43
N TRP A 39 5.64 -4.76 -3.57
CA TRP A 39 5.96 -3.76 -2.56
C TRP A 39 6.32 -2.40 -3.17
N TYR A 40 7.25 -2.35 -4.12
CA TYR A 40 7.60 -1.10 -4.82
C TYR A 40 6.43 -0.52 -5.61
N ALA A 41 5.65 -1.35 -6.30
CA ALA A 41 4.48 -0.89 -7.03
C ALA A 41 3.44 -0.24 -6.10
N THR A 42 3.26 -0.79 -4.91
CA THR A 42 2.33 -0.23 -3.92
C THR A 42 2.86 1.07 -3.33
N LEU A 43 4.15 1.12 -2.98
CA LEU A 43 4.83 2.35 -2.53
C LEU A 43 4.70 3.47 -3.57
N TYR A 44 5.02 3.18 -4.84
CA TYR A 44 4.87 4.17 -5.91
C TYR A 44 3.41 4.55 -6.16
N GLY A 45 2.46 3.62 -6.02
CA GLY A 45 1.03 3.91 -6.10
C GLY A 45 0.57 4.89 -5.03
N LEU A 46 1.05 4.74 -3.79
CA LEU A 46 0.75 5.68 -2.70
C LEU A 46 1.33 7.07 -2.99
N ILE A 47 2.60 7.14 -3.41
CA ILE A 47 3.26 8.41 -3.77
C ILE A 47 2.54 9.09 -4.93
N GLN A 48 2.18 8.35 -5.98
CA GLN A 48 1.44 8.89 -7.11
C GLN A 48 0.03 9.33 -6.71
N GLY A 49 -0.63 8.60 -5.81
CA GLY A 49 -1.92 9.00 -5.24
C GLY A 49 -1.82 10.31 -4.47
N GLU A 50 -0.74 10.53 -3.74
CA GLU A 50 -0.48 11.80 -3.05
C GLU A 50 -0.25 12.95 -4.04
N LEU A 51 0.72 12.79 -4.95
CA LEU A 51 1.07 13.82 -5.94
C LEU A 51 -0.09 14.14 -6.90
N GLY A 52 -0.89 13.12 -7.24
CA GLY A 52 -2.07 13.26 -8.09
C GLY A 52 -3.32 13.75 -7.37
N GLY A 53 -3.26 13.98 -6.05
CA GLY A 53 -4.38 14.47 -5.26
C GLY A 53 -5.49 13.44 -5.00
N LEU A 54 -5.24 12.14 -5.21
CA LEU A 54 -6.20 11.06 -4.93
C LEU A 54 -6.50 10.93 -3.43
N ILE A 55 -5.50 11.14 -2.59
CA ILE A 55 -5.60 10.97 -1.12
C ILE A 55 -5.73 12.31 -0.38
N ARG A 56 -6.13 13.37 -1.09
CA ARG A 56 -6.38 14.68 -0.48
C ARG A 56 -7.63 14.66 0.41
N PRO A 57 -7.75 15.60 1.36
CA PRO A 57 -9.01 15.84 2.04
C PRO A 57 -10.15 16.20 1.07
N VAL A 58 -11.37 15.78 1.40
CA VAL A 58 -12.57 16.25 0.69
C VAL A 58 -12.76 17.75 0.93
N THR A 59 -13.21 18.49 -0.09
CA THR A 59 -13.50 19.93 0.05
C THR A 59 -14.92 20.16 0.56
N GLU A 60 -15.20 21.39 1.02
CA GLU A 60 -16.55 21.76 1.43
C GLU A 60 -17.54 21.75 0.25
N GLU A 61 -17.08 22.07 -0.96
CA GLU A 61 -17.92 22.04 -2.17
C GLU A 61 -18.36 20.62 -2.50
N GLU A 62 -17.47 19.63 -2.39
CA GLU A 62 -17.77 18.22 -2.61
C GLU A 62 -18.78 17.68 -1.58
N LEU A 63 -18.69 18.15 -0.33
CA LEU A 63 -19.68 17.82 0.69
C LEU A 63 -21.04 18.46 0.39
N LYS A 64 -21.08 19.73 -0.02
CA LYS A 64 -22.31 20.43 -0.41
C LYS A 64 -22.97 19.79 -1.63
N GLU A 65 -22.19 19.28 -2.58
CA GLU A 65 -22.72 18.52 -3.71
C GLU A 65 -23.47 17.27 -3.24
N LEU A 66 -22.89 16.52 -2.29
CA LEU A 66 -23.52 15.32 -1.74
C LEU A 66 -24.83 15.60 -0.99
N GLU A 67 -24.98 16.79 -0.40
CA GLU A 67 -26.22 17.22 0.27
C GLU A 67 -27.38 17.42 -0.71
N GLN A 68 -27.10 17.66 -1.99
CA GLN A 68 -28.12 17.87 -3.03
C GLN A 68 -28.75 16.56 -3.50
N TRP A 69 -28.11 15.42 -3.25
CA TRP A 69 -28.60 14.11 -3.70
C TRP A 69 -29.63 13.53 -2.70
N PRO A 70 -30.58 12.71 -3.16
CA PRO A 70 -31.44 11.93 -2.27
C PRO A 70 -30.61 11.03 -1.33
N ALA A 71 -31.02 10.93 -0.08
CA ALA A 71 -30.27 10.18 0.94
C ALA A 71 -30.21 8.69 0.64
N GLU A 72 -31.29 8.19 0.06
CA GLU A 72 -31.53 6.81 -0.33
C GLU A 72 -30.61 6.32 -1.46
N ASP A 73 -30.09 7.24 -2.29
CA ASP A 73 -29.27 6.87 -3.45
C ASP A 73 -27.84 6.49 -3.05
N VAL A 74 -27.30 7.15 -2.01
CA VAL A 74 -25.89 7.04 -1.62
C VAL A 74 -25.66 6.97 -0.09
N PRO A 75 -26.36 6.08 0.63
CA PRO A 75 -26.36 6.07 2.10
C PRO A 75 -24.96 5.85 2.71
N MET A 76 -24.14 4.96 2.11
CA MET A 76 -22.78 4.70 2.58
C MET A 76 -21.84 5.88 2.33
N LEU A 77 -21.95 6.51 1.15
CA LEU A 77 -21.12 7.68 0.81
C LEU A 77 -21.42 8.84 1.75
N ARG A 78 -22.70 9.10 2.06
CA ARG A 78 -23.11 10.14 3.02
C ARG A 78 -22.60 9.88 4.43
N GLN A 79 -22.47 8.63 4.82
CA GLN A 79 -21.89 8.27 6.12
C GLN A 79 -20.36 8.44 6.16
N ILE A 80 -19.68 8.18 5.05
CA ILE A 80 -18.22 8.06 5.01
C ILE A 80 -17.52 9.33 4.53
N LEU A 81 -18.04 10.01 3.51
CA LEU A 81 -17.41 11.16 2.89
C LEU A 81 -17.04 12.28 3.88
N PRO A 82 -17.86 12.64 4.88
CA PRO A 82 -17.48 13.65 5.87
C PRO A 82 -16.22 13.29 6.67
N ARG A 83 -15.88 12.00 6.80
CA ARG A 83 -14.65 11.56 7.49
C ARG A 83 -13.39 11.86 6.69
N PHE A 84 -13.49 12.10 5.38
CA PHE A 84 -12.37 12.45 4.52
C PHE A 84 -11.87 13.88 4.74
N VAL A 85 -12.61 14.73 5.46
CA VAL A 85 -12.19 16.12 5.78
C VAL A 85 -10.89 16.14 6.59
N HIS A 86 -10.68 15.12 7.42
CA HIS A 86 -9.50 15.00 8.25
C HIS A 86 -8.46 14.04 7.67
N LEU A 87 -8.65 13.56 6.44
CA LEU A 87 -7.72 12.62 5.81
C LEU A 87 -6.35 13.27 5.64
N GLN A 88 -5.33 12.71 6.28
CA GLN A 88 -3.95 13.16 6.14
C GLN A 88 -3.18 12.17 5.25
N SER A 89 -2.55 12.66 4.17
CA SER A 89 -1.77 11.82 3.26
C SER A 89 -0.72 10.98 3.99
N GLU A 90 -0.03 11.57 4.97
CA GLU A 90 0.96 10.88 5.81
C GLU A 90 0.33 9.71 6.59
N GLN A 91 -0.85 9.91 7.16
CA GLN A 91 -1.55 8.88 7.92
C GLN A 91 -2.02 7.74 7.00
N VAL A 92 -2.49 8.06 5.80
CA VAL A 92 -2.83 7.06 4.77
C VAL A 92 -1.60 6.26 4.39
N PHE A 93 -0.49 6.94 4.10
CA PHE A 93 0.77 6.30 3.73
C PHE A 93 1.24 5.35 4.82
N LYS A 94 1.33 5.83 6.07
CA LYS A 94 1.78 5.04 7.22
C LYS A 94 0.89 3.80 7.42
N MET A 95 -0.42 3.99 7.50
CA MET A 95 -1.37 2.89 7.72
C MET A 95 -1.28 1.84 6.61
N MET A 96 -1.20 2.26 5.35
CA MET A 96 -1.12 1.31 4.24
C MET A 96 0.20 0.54 4.23
N MET A 97 1.33 1.19 4.53
CA MET A 97 2.62 0.52 4.63
C MET A 97 2.66 -0.52 5.76
N GLU A 98 2.11 -0.17 6.93
CA GLU A 98 1.95 -1.12 8.05
C GLU A 98 1.12 -2.33 7.63
N LEU A 99 -0.05 -2.12 7.01
CA LEU A 99 -0.92 -3.21 6.56
C LEU A 99 -0.26 -4.12 5.51
N ILE A 100 0.53 -3.56 4.59
CA ILE A 100 1.26 -4.35 3.58
C ILE A 100 2.33 -5.21 4.25
N HIS A 101 3.08 -4.63 5.19
CA HIS A 101 4.12 -5.35 5.93
C HIS A 101 3.51 -6.47 6.77
N ASP A 102 2.42 -6.19 7.51
CA ASP A 102 1.68 -7.19 8.27
C ASP A 102 1.15 -8.32 7.38
N GLY A 103 0.64 -7.98 6.19
CA GLY A 103 0.17 -8.95 5.20
C GLY A 103 1.28 -9.88 4.70
N LEU A 104 2.48 -9.34 4.44
CA LEU A 104 3.65 -10.12 4.04
C LEU A 104 4.12 -11.07 5.15
N ILE A 105 4.19 -10.58 6.40
CA ILE A 105 4.56 -11.39 7.57
C ILE A 105 3.54 -12.51 7.79
N ALA A 106 2.24 -12.20 7.73
CA ALA A 106 1.18 -13.19 7.90
C ALA A 106 1.19 -14.26 6.80
N HIS A 107 1.51 -13.87 5.56
CA HIS A 107 1.68 -14.81 4.45
C HIS A 107 2.85 -15.78 4.70
N ALA A 108 4.02 -15.26 5.09
CA ALA A 108 5.19 -16.05 5.42
C ALA A 108 4.92 -17.04 6.57
N GLY A 109 4.24 -16.60 7.63
CA GLY A 109 3.87 -17.45 8.77
C GLY A 109 2.92 -18.61 8.40
N LYS A 110 1.99 -18.38 7.47
CA LYS A 110 1.09 -19.44 6.95
C LYS A 110 1.85 -20.48 6.11
N ALA A 111 2.79 -20.04 5.28
CA ALA A 111 3.62 -20.93 4.49
C ALA A 111 4.47 -21.86 5.38
N ALA A 112 5.10 -21.30 6.42
CA ALA A 112 5.87 -22.07 7.39
C ALA A 112 5.02 -23.12 8.14
N THR A 113 3.81 -22.75 8.58
CA THR A 113 2.90 -23.65 9.30
C THR A 113 2.43 -24.83 8.43
N THR A 114 2.28 -24.61 7.12
CA THR A 114 1.84 -25.63 6.17
C THR A 114 2.96 -26.62 5.85
N ALA A 115 4.22 -26.16 5.81
CA ALA A 115 5.38 -27.00 5.61
C ALA A 115 5.61 -27.98 6.77
N THR A 116 5.37 -27.57 8.02
CA THR A 116 5.56 -28.42 9.22
C THR A 116 4.49 -29.51 9.38
N LYS A 117 3.35 -29.41 8.68
CA LYS A 117 2.26 -30.40 8.74
C LYS A 117 2.31 -31.47 7.64
N ARG A 118 3.32 -31.45 6.78
CA ARG A 118 3.58 -32.46 5.74
C ARG A 118 4.82 -33.27 6.11
#